data_AF-A0A1Y0BLC8-F1
#
_entry.id   AF-A0A1Y0BLC8-F1
#
_cell.length_a   1.000
_cell.length_b   1.000
_cell.length_c   1.000
_cell.angle_alpha   90.00
_cell.angle_beta   90.00
_cell.angle_gamma   90.00
#
_symmetry.space_group_name_H-M   'P 1'
#
loop_
_entity.id
_entity.type
_entity.pdbx_description
1 polymer ?
#
loop_
_entity_poly.entity_id
_entity_poly.type
_entity_poly.pdbx_seq_one_letter_code
_entity_poly.pdbx_strand_id
1 'polypeptide(L)'
;MAYRDKKGHTCILSECKNESRDESRCWHRNRSPSGTNEWSNPPQVETIERIRRAPESAGGEFIGDAKPGVCVVTRAGWKQVKLRIQKFRGIASPRLRHEERKGKGMTLRSLLVTASLAPVALMAMLVFSPAVATDLFSVTLLGTGSPVPLPNRNGPSTLVEVNGQKLLFDAGRNNTVALFRARIPLGTITATFLTHLHSDHVNGLPDLYLTGWIGVPFANRQSPFAVYGPSGTSAMMKNLYDAFSEDRRIRHADEHYSLSAAQVEAHDIEAGVVYERDGVKVTAFTVNHGELIKPAFGYKVEYSGHKIVLSGDTKYTSNVEQQGSGADVIIHEVAIVAGDTEAAINKNPVFREVLNHHTSPAEAGTLFKNARPRLAVFSHIVMIAPTFSVSDDEILRQARKTYDGPLVVGEDLMRIRVSDTEVSVERP
;
A
#
# COMPACT_ATOMS: atom_id res chain seq x y z
N MET A 1 -32.33 -5.89 9.83
CA MET A 1 -33.03 -7.01 9.16
C MET A 1 -33.26 -8.12 10.18
N ALA A 2 -34.45 -8.74 10.23
CA ALA A 2 -34.71 -9.89 11.08
C ALA A 2 -34.71 -11.16 10.23
N TYR A 3 -33.97 -12.19 10.66
CA TYR A 3 -33.97 -13.50 9.99
C TYR A 3 -34.65 -14.53 10.89
N ARG A 4 -35.46 -15.40 10.29
CA ARG A 4 -36.06 -16.56 10.98
C ARG A 4 -35.36 -17.84 10.56
N ASP A 5 -35.07 -18.69 11.53
CA ASP A 5 -34.62 -20.05 11.26
C ASP A 5 -35.81 -20.96 10.90
N LYS A 6 -35.50 -22.18 10.43
CA LYS A 6 -36.51 -23.19 10.04
C LYS A 6 -37.33 -23.74 11.23
N LYS A 7 -37.04 -23.33 12.46
CA LYS A 7 -37.81 -23.68 13.67
C LYS A 7 -38.61 -22.48 14.23
N GLY A 8 -38.58 -21.34 13.54
CA GLY A 8 -39.42 -20.18 13.84
C GLY A 8 -38.81 -19.16 14.80
N HIS A 9 -37.54 -19.30 15.20
CA HIS A 9 -36.89 -18.34 16.08
C HIS A 9 -36.47 -17.08 15.31
N THR A 10 -36.72 -15.92 15.89
CA THR A 10 -36.39 -14.62 15.26
C THR A 10 -35.10 -14.06 15.86
N CYS A 11 -34.07 -13.88 15.04
CA CYS A 11 -32.85 -13.19 15.45
C CYS A 11 -32.92 -11.71 15.03
N ILE A 12 -32.70 -10.80 15.97
CA ILE A 12 -32.66 -9.36 15.74
C ILE A 12 -31.19 -8.93 15.65
N LEU A 13 -30.81 -8.35 14.51
CA LEU A 13 -29.54 -7.62 14.37
C LEU A 13 -29.65 -6.31 15.17
N SER A 14 -28.85 -6.16 16.23
CA SER A 14 -28.70 -4.89 16.94
C SER A 14 -27.57 -4.08 16.32
N GLU A 15 -27.88 -2.93 15.74
CA GLU A 15 -26.90 -1.87 15.47
C GLU A 15 -26.48 -1.23 16.78
N CYS A 16 -25.18 -1.24 17.09
CA CYS A 16 -24.62 -0.38 18.13
C CYS A 16 -24.26 0.97 17.51
N LYS A 17 -24.93 2.03 17.97
CA LYS A 17 -24.45 3.41 17.81
C LYS A 17 -23.97 3.86 19.18
N ASN A 18 -22.70 4.23 19.31
CA ASN A 18 -22.35 5.24 20.31
C ASN A 18 -21.12 6.06 19.94
N GLU A 19 -21.34 7.37 19.86
CA GLU A 19 -20.38 8.43 20.09
C GLU A 19 -20.24 8.59 21.62
N SER A 20 -19.25 7.96 22.26
CA SER A 20 -18.63 8.39 23.53
C SER A 20 -17.62 7.34 24.04
N ARG A 21 -16.46 7.82 24.49
CA ARG A 21 -15.32 7.02 24.99
C ARG A 21 -15.52 6.56 26.44
N ASP A 22 -16.46 5.66 26.67
CA ASP A 22 -16.55 4.92 27.94
C ASP A 22 -17.15 3.52 27.69
N GLU A 23 -16.33 2.47 27.75
CA GLU A 23 -16.67 1.10 27.33
C GLU A 23 -17.61 0.33 28.28
N SER A 24 -18.23 0.99 29.27
CA SER A 24 -18.97 0.30 30.33
C SER A 24 -20.50 0.39 30.26
N ARG A 25 -21.10 1.02 29.23
CA ARG A 25 -22.58 1.18 29.18
C ARG A 25 -23.19 1.06 27.78
N CYS A 26 -23.61 -0.15 27.41
CA CYS A 26 -24.63 -0.34 26.38
C CYS A 26 -26.02 -0.32 27.03
N TRP A 27 -26.92 0.56 26.56
CA TRP A 27 -28.32 0.57 26.99
C TRP A 27 -29.21 -0.13 25.97
N HIS A 28 -30.06 -1.06 26.42
CA HIS A 28 -31.07 -1.70 25.58
C HIS A 28 -32.37 -0.90 25.57
N ARG A 29 -33.00 -0.76 24.40
CA ARG A 29 -34.38 -0.26 24.26
C ARG A 29 -35.31 -1.45 24.02
N ASN A 30 -36.07 -1.86 25.03
CA ASN A 30 -37.15 -2.83 24.85
C ASN A 30 -38.42 -2.10 24.36
N ARG A 31 -38.93 -2.47 23.18
CA ARG A 31 -40.32 -2.14 22.81
C ARG A 31 -41.21 -3.29 23.27
N SER A 32 -41.98 -3.06 24.32
CA SER A 32 -43.18 -3.86 24.62
C SER A 32 -44.32 -3.46 23.66
N PRO A 33 -45.24 -4.36 23.27
CA PRO A 33 -46.38 -4.05 22.42
C PRO A 33 -47.40 -3.03 23.00
N SER A 34 -47.25 -2.60 24.26
CA SER A 34 -48.19 -1.70 24.95
C SER A 34 -47.73 -0.25 25.19
N GLY A 35 -46.58 0.18 24.65
CA GLY A 35 -46.29 1.61 24.48
C GLY A 35 -45.82 2.43 25.70
N THR A 36 -45.32 1.82 26.78
CA THR A 36 -44.61 2.56 27.85
C THR A 36 -43.12 2.18 27.91
N ASN A 37 -42.24 3.18 28.10
CA ASN A 37 -40.78 3.00 28.15
C ASN A 37 -40.31 2.89 29.61
N GLU A 38 -39.62 1.80 29.97
CA GLU A 38 -38.83 1.71 31.21
C GLU A 38 -37.42 1.19 30.92
N TRP A 39 -36.43 1.69 31.68
CA TRP A 39 -35.02 1.33 31.56
C TRP A 39 -34.60 0.43 32.73
N SER A 40 -33.80 -0.61 32.46
CA SER A 40 -33.20 -1.48 33.50
C SER A 40 -31.76 -1.87 33.15
N ASN A 41 -30.95 -2.16 34.18
CA ASN A 41 -29.51 -2.45 34.06
C ASN A 41 -29.21 -3.85 33.48
N PRO A 42 -28.15 -4.01 32.67
CA PRO A 42 -27.76 -5.32 32.10
C PRO A 42 -26.88 -6.15 33.06
N PRO A 43 -26.88 -7.50 32.91
CA PRO A 43 -25.95 -8.38 33.63
C PRO A 43 -24.54 -8.31 33.02
N GLN A 44 -23.50 -8.46 33.87
CA GLN A 44 -22.09 -8.32 33.49
C GLN A 44 -21.58 -9.48 32.62
N VAL A 45 -20.76 -9.17 31.61
CA VAL A 45 -20.11 -10.17 30.72
C VAL A 45 -18.59 -9.91 30.70
N GLU A 46 -17.81 -10.94 31.05
CA GLU A 46 -16.33 -10.97 31.05
C GLU A 46 -15.72 -11.17 29.63
N THR A 47 -14.50 -10.64 29.47
CA THR A 47 -13.69 -10.47 28.25
C THR A 47 -13.22 -11.78 27.58
N ILE A 48 -13.09 -11.83 26.24
CA ILE A 48 -12.64 -13.00 25.45
C ILE A 48 -11.24 -12.77 24.83
N GLU A 49 -10.29 -13.68 25.06
CA GLU A 49 -8.98 -13.76 24.37
C GLU A 49 -8.83 -14.95 23.39
N ARG A 50 -8.24 -14.65 22.22
CA ARG A 50 -7.48 -15.42 21.18
C ARG A 50 -7.68 -16.94 20.94
N ILE A 51 -7.91 -17.31 19.66
CA ILE A 51 -7.94 -18.72 19.14
C ILE A 51 -6.71 -19.03 18.25
N ARG A 52 -6.08 -20.20 18.45
CA ARG A 52 -5.11 -20.86 17.53
C ARG A 52 -5.74 -22.12 16.89
N ARG A 53 -5.39 -22.42 15.62
CA ARG A 53 -5.89 -23.56 14.81
C ARG A 53 -5.21 -24.91 15.15
N ALA A 54 -5.96 -26.01 15.04
CA ALA A 54 -5.48 -27.41 14.99
C ALA A 54 -6.47 -28.32 14.19
N PRO A 55 -6.04 -29.50 13.70
CA PRO A 55 -6.37 -30.00 12.34
C PRO A 55 -7.50 -31.04 12.22
N GLU A 56 -7.89 -31.31 10.97
CA GLU A 56 -8.98 -32.19 10.51
C GLU A 56 -8.67 -33.69 10.65
N SER A 57 -9.61 -34.46 11.22
CA SER A 57 -10.00 -35.80 10.73
C SER A 57 -11.14 -36.44 11.54
N ALA A 58 -11.99 -37.17 10.81
CA ALA A 58 -12.79 -38.34 11.20
C ALA A 58 -14.20 -38.12 11.81
N GLY A 59 -15.15 -38.88 11.26
CA GLY A 59 -16.58 -38.80 11.49
C GLY A 59 -17.07 -39.47 12.78
N GLY A 60 -18.34 -39.21 13.09
CA GLY A 60 -19.06 -39.80 14.21
C GLY A 60 -20.34 -39.03 14.53
N GLU A 61 -21.49 -39.68 14.38
CA GLU A 61 -22.81 -39.23 14.84
C GLU A 61 -22.82 -38.99 16.35
N PHE A 62 -23.48 -37.92 16.83
CA PHE A 62 -23.90 -37.84 18.23
C PHE A 62 -25.24 -37.09 18.41
N ILE A 63 -26.12 -37.77 19.14
CA ILE A 63 -27.40 -37.31 19.72
C ILE A 63 -27.10 -36.68 21.09
N GLY A 64 -27.64 -35.49 21.38
CA GLY A 64 -27.62 -34.90 22.74
C GLY A 64 -27.95 -33.41 22.83
N ASP A 65 -28.86 -33.07 23.74
CA ASP A 65 -29.44 -31.74 23.99
C ASP A 65 -28.42 -30.64 24.34
N ALA A 66 -28.58 -29.45 23.76
CA ALA A 66 -27.77 -28.27 24.05
C ALA A 66 -28.63 -27.07 24.49
N LYS A 67 -28.26 -26.47 25.64
CA LYS A 67 -28.75 -25.18 26.18
C LYS A 67 -28.28 -23.99 25.31
N PRO A 68 -28.97 -22.83 25.30
CA PRO A 68 -28.67 -21.73 24.39
C PRO A 68 -27.39 -20.96 24.79
N GLY A 69 -26.49 -20.75 23.84
CA GLY A 69 -25.31 -19.88 24.03
C GLY A 69 -24.37 -19.83 22.83
N VAL A 70 -24.43 -18.72 22.08
CA VAL A 70 -23.48 -18.18 21.08
C VAL A 70 -23.25 -19.01 19.79
N CYS A 71 -23.68 -18.45 18.66
CA CYS A 71 -23.29 -18.88 17.31
C CYS A 71 -22.27 -17.90 16.72
N VAL A 72 -21.14 -18.39 16.19
CA VAL A 72 -20.16 -17.58 15.44
C VAL A 72 -20.22 -18.00 13.98
N VAL A 73 -20.43 -17.04 13.07
CA VAL A 73 -20.38 -17.27 11.62
C VAL A 73 -18.97 -16.99 11.13
N THR A 74 -18.36 -17.94 10.44
CA THR A 74 -17.15 -17.70 9.64
C THR A 74 -17.45 -17.99 8.17
N ARG A 75 -16.64 -17.44 7.25
CA ARG A 75 -16.86 -17.47 5.79
C ARG A 75 -16.82 -18.88 5.14
N ALA A 76 -16.77 -19.96 5.92
CA ALA A 76 -16.77 -21.34 5.43
C ALA A 76 -17.63 -22.26 6.34
N GLY A 77 -18.96 -22.11 6.26
CA GLY A 77 -19.92 -23.08 6.81
C GLY A 77 -20.02 -23.21 8.35
N TRP A 78 -21.07 -23.89 8.82
CA TRP A 78 -21.40 -24.06 10.24
C TRP A 78 -20.43 -25.03 10.95
N LYS A 79 -19.85 -24.63 12.09
CA LYS A 79 -19.20 -25.54 13.06
C LYS A 79 -19.64 -25.21 14.49
N GLN A 80 -20.07 -26.22 15.25
CA GLN A 80 -20.36 -26.10 16.69
C GLN A 80 -19.05 -26.38 17.46
N VAL A 81 -18.61 -25.46 18.32
CA VAL A 81 -17.39 -25.63 19.15
C VAL A 81 -17.82 -25.99 20.57
N LYS A 82 -17.36 -27.14 21.10
CA LYS A 82 -17.51 -27.49 22.52
C LYS A 82 -16.39 -26.81 23.32
N LEU A 83 -16.75 -25.90 24.23
CA LEU A 83 -15.85 -25.43 25.29
C LEU A 83 -15.74 -26.53 26.37
N ARG A 84 -14.52 -27.03 26.61
CA ARG A 84 -14.24 -27.95 27.72
C ARG A 84 -13.54 -27.15 28.82
N ILE A 85 -14.22 -26.93 29.93
CA ILE A 85 -13.61 -26.33 31.14
C ILE A 85 -12.78 -27.41 31.82
N GLN A 86 -11.45 -27.30 31.79
CA GLN A 86 -10.58 -28.06 32.68
C GLN A 86 -10.24 -27.20 33.91
N LYS A 87 -10.65 -27.65 35.10
CA LYS A 87 -10.14 -27.14 36.38
C LYS A 87 -8.69 -27.61 36.54
N PHE A 88 -7.72 -26.70 36.51
CA PHE A 88 -6.38 -26.98 37.02
C PHE A 88 -6.29 -26.61 38.51
N ARG A 89 -5.90 -27.59 39.33
CA ARG A 89 -5.44 -27.38 40.71
C ARG A 89 -4.01 -26.83 40.68
N GLY A 90 -3.72 -25.93 41.62
CA GLY A 90 -2.56 -25.04 41.62
C GLY A 90 -1.19 -25.71 41.61
N ILE A 91 -0.23 -24.95 41.07
CA ILE A 91 1.20 -25.17 41.27
C ILE A 91 1.80 -23.84 41.72
N ALA A 92 2.42 -23.90 42.89
CA ALA A 92 3.13 -22.80 43.53
C ALA A 92 4.34 -22.35 42.68
N SER A 93 4.59 -21.04 42.68
CA SER A 93 5.75 -20.40 42.06
C SER A 93 7.07 -20.80 42.74
N PRO A 94 8.13 -21.16 41.98
CA PRO A 94 9.44 -21.33 42.58
C PRO A 94 10.14 -19.97 42.76
N ARG A 95 10.45 -19.67 44.03
CA ARG A 95 11.39 -18.60 44.42
C ARG A 95 12.77 -18.92 43.86
N LEU A 96 13.37 -17.96 43.15
CA LEU A 96 14.79 -17.96 42.79
C LEU A 96 15.61 -17.76 44.08
N ARG A 97 16.42 -18.77 44.45
CA ARG A 97 17.50 -18.62 45.43
C ARG A 97 18.79 -18.40 44.66
N HIS A 98 19.50 -17.33 45.02
CA HIS A 98 20.92 -17.15 44.74
C HIS A 98 21.72 -18.21 45.52
N GLU A 99 22.48 -19.04 44.82
CA GLU A 99 23.61 -19.78 45.40
C GLU A 99 24.92 -19.20 44.85
N GLU A 100 25.70 -18.59 45.73
CA GLU A 100 27.13 -18.31 45.51
C GLU A 100 27.90 -19.63 45.45
N ARG A 101 28.53 -19.92 44.30
CA ARG A 101 29.56 -20.95 44.22
C ARG A 101 30.95 -20.33 44.34
N LYS A 102 31.56 -20.63 45.49
CA LYS A 102 32.97 -20.38 45.81
C LYS A 102 33.90 -21.01 44.77
N GLY A 103 34.85 -20.21 44.30
CA GLY A 103 35.94 -20.63 43.42
C GLY A 103 36.85 -21.68 44.07
N LYS A 104 37.27 -22.66 43.27
CA LYS A 104 38.45 -23.48 43.53
C LYS A 104 39.46 -23.18 42.45
N GLY A 105 40.67 -22.81 42.89
CA GLY A 105 41.78 -22.46 42.04
C GLY A 105 42.28 -23.65 41.22
N MET A 106 42.94 -23.33 40.12
CA MET A 106 43.76 -24.28 39.39
C MET A 106 45.03 -23.57 38.93
N THR A 107 46.13 -24.17 39.35
CA THR A 107 47.51 -23.73 39.22
C THR A 107 48.04 -23.93 37.80
N LEU A 108 48.80 -22.95 37.34
CA LEU A 108 49.52 -22.95 36.08
C LEU A 108 50.81 -23.78 36.24
N ARG A 109 50.98 -24.88 35.48
CA ARG A 109 52.30 -25.47 35.17
C ARG A 109 52.25 -26.33 33.90
N SER A 110 52.74 -25.73 32.82
CA SER A 110 53.65 -26.28 31.80
C SER A 110 53.60 -27.79 31.50
N LEU A 111 53.22 -28.16 30.28
CA LEU A 111 53.91 -29.20 29.52
C LEU A 111 53.91 -28.85 28.02
N LEU A 112 55.08 -29.06 27.42
CA LEU A 112 55.50 -28.65 26.08
C LEU A 112 55.65 -29.91 25.21
N VAL A 113 55.39 -29.77 23.90
CA VAL A 113 55.79 -30.65 22.77
C VAL A 113 54.96 -31.94 22.62
N THR A 114 54.23 -32.17 21.52
CA THR A 114 54.77 -32.65 20.23
C THR A 114 54.02 -32.14 18.98
N ALA A 115 54.78 -32.03 17.91
CA ALA A 115 54.46 -31.48 16.60
C ALA A 115 53.54 -32.36 15.73
N SER A 116 52.75 -31.76 14.84
CA SER A 116 52.57 -32.26 13.46
C SER A 116 51.97 -31.19 12.54
N LEU A 117 52.80 -30.68 11.63
CA LEU A 117 52.50 -30.35 10.22
C LEU A 117 51.04 -30.07 9.82
N ALA A 118 50.71 -28.79 9.62
CA ALA A 118 49.96 -28.31 8.45
C ALA A 118 49.94 -26.76 8.35
N PRO A 119 50.98 -26.09 7.81
CA PRO A 119 50.91 -24.66 7.55
C PRO A 119 50.87 -24.35 6.05
N VAL A 120 50.02 -25.01 5.24
CA VAL A 120 49.81 -24.60 3.83
C VAL A 120 48.41 -24.98 3.33
N ALA A 121 47.36 -24.43 3.94
CA ALA A 121 46.01 -24.51 3.34
C ALA A 121 45.06 -23.39 3.80
N LEU A 122 45.58 -22.29 4.36
CA LEU A 122 44.76 -21.18 4.86
C LEU A 122 45.00 -19.87 4.10
N MET A 123 45.39 -19.97 2.82
CA MET A 123 45.68 -18.80 1.98
C MET A 123 45.25 -19.02 0.52
N ALA A 124 44.04 -19.53 0.31
CA ALA A 124 43.37 -19.55 -1.00
C ALA A 124 41.85 -19.74 -0.87
N MET A 125 41.21 -18.98 0.02
CA MET A 125 39.78 -18.68 -0.15
C MET A 125 39.63 -17.16 -0.22
N LEU A 126 40.16 -16.58 -1.31
CA LEU A 126 39.54 -15.38 -1.86
C LEU A 126 38.18 -15.82 -2.34
N VAL A 127 37.20 -15.75 -1.45
CA VAL A 127 35.79 -15.82 -1.80
C VAL A 127 35.60 -14.64 -2.74
N PHE A 128 35.55 -14.90 -4.05
CA PHE A 128 34.84 -14.04 -4.97
C PHE A 128 33.40 -14.06 -4.50
N SER A 129 33.05 -13.24 -3.52
CA SER A 129 31.68 -12.81 -3.34
C SER A 129 31.34 -12.14 -4.66
N PRO A 130 30.42 -12.69 -5.48
CA PRO A 130 29.90 -11.88 -6.56
C PRO A 130 29.41 -10.60 -5.90
N ALA A 131 29.83 -9.45 -6.43
CA ALA A 131 29.24 -8.19 -6.02
C ALA A 131 27.72 -8.42 -6.15
N VAL A 132 27.03 -8.47 -5.00
CA VAL A 132 25.57 -8.49 -5.01
C VAL A 132 25.24 -7.19 -5.71
N ALA A 133 24.75 -7.28 -6.95
CA ALA A 133 24.35 -6.11 -7.71
C ALA A 133 23.34 -5.39 -6.83
N THR A 134 23.75 -4.28 -6.23
CA THR A 134 22.87 -3.46 -5.41
C THR A 134 21.93 -2.77 -6.37
N ASP A 135 20.63 -2.98 -6.21
CA ASP A 135 19.63 -2.30 -7.02
C ASP A 135 19.85 -0.78 -6.93
N LEU A 136 19.99 -0.13 -8.08
CA LEU A 136 20.10 1.32 -8.19
C LEU A 136 18.73 1.96 -7.96
N PHE A 137 17.68 1.33 -8.51
CA PHE A 137 16.29 1.71 -8.29
C PHE A 137 15.46 0.51 -7.82
N SER A 138 14.54 0.77 -6.89
CA SER A 138 13.39 -0.09 -6.60
C SER A 138 12.12 0.72 -6.82
N VAL A 139 11.29 0.31 -7.77
CA VAL A 139 10.00 0.95 -8.07
C VAL A 139 8.88 0.04 -7.59
N THR A 140 8.03 0.53 -6.69
CA THR A 140 6.86 -0.20 -6.21
C THR A 140 5.58 0.48 -6.68
N LEU A 141 4.74 -0.24 -7.42
CA LEU A 141 3.42 0.25 -7.83
C LEU A 141 2.46 0.11 -6.63
N LEU A 142 2.24 1.17 -5.86
CA LEU A 142 1.38 1.12 -4.68
C LEU A 142 -0.10 1.06 -5.04
N GLY A 143 -0.45 1.63 -6.19
CA GLY A 143 -1.77 1.55 -6.78
C GLY A 143 -1.74 1.76 -8.29
N THR A 144 -2.53 0.95 -8.98
CA THR A 144 -2.55 0.83 -10.46
C THR A 144 -3.93 1.08 -11.07
N GLY A 145 -4.91 1.44 -10.24
CA GLY A 145 -6.28 1.69 -10.63
C GLY A 145 -6.53 3.09 -11.16
N SER A 146 -7.79 3.48 -11.16
CA SER A 146 -8.31 4.73 -11.70
C SER A 146 -9.36 5.28 -10.71
N PRO A 147 -10.23 6.26 -11.05
CA PRO A 147 -11.27 6.71 -10.13
C PRO A 147 -12.20 5.59 -9.63
N VAL A 148 -12.37 4.53 -10.43
CA VAL A 148 -13.20 3.37 -10.11
C VAL A 148 -12.66 2.66 -8.85
N PRO A 149 -13.46 2.53 -7.77
CA PRO A 149 -13.03 1.94 -6.51
C PRO A 149 -12.99 0.40 -6.57
N LEU A 150 -12.05 -0.15 -7.34
CA LEU A 150 -11.87 -1.60 -7.44
C LEU A 150 -11.18 -2.15 -6.18
N PRO A 151 -11.65 -3.28 -5.61
CA PRO A 151 -11.07 -3.84 -4.39
C PRO A 151 -9.64 -4.37 -4.55
N ASN A 152 -9.21 -4.61 -5.79
CA ASN A 152 -7.91 -5.16 -6.15
C ASN A 152 -7.01 -4.17 -6.91
N ARG A 153 -7.43 -2.91 -7.08
CA ARG A 153 -6.62 -1.84 -7.66
C ARG A 153 -6.88 -0.53 -6.91
N ASN A 154 -5.90 -0.13 -6.09
CA ASN A 154 -5.83 1.14 -5.39
C ASN A 154 -5.73 2.30 -6.39
N GLY A 155 -5.96 3.53 -5.93
CA GLY A 155 -5.77 4.70 -6.78
C GLY A 155 -4.29 4.89 -7.18
N PRO A 156 -4.01 5.60 -8.29
CA PRO A 156 -2.65 5.80 -8.81
C PRO A 156 -1.65 6.25 -7.75
N SER A 157 -0.59 5.45 -7.56
CA SER A 157 0.52 5.82 -6.70
C SER A 157 1.73 4.93 -6.97
N THR A 158 2.89 5.53 -7.21
CA THR A 158 4.15 4.81 -7.49
C THR A 158 5.26 5.32 -6.58
N LEU A 159 5.90 4.40 -5.85
CA LEU A 159 7.08 4.71 -5.04
C LEU A 159 8.35 4.39 -5.83
N VAL A 160 9.27 5.34 -5.93
CA VAL A 160 10.62 5.15 -6.47
C VAL A 160 11.62 5.31 -5.33
N GLU A 161 12.31 4.23 -4.99
CA GLU A 161 13.43 4.22 -4.05
C GLU A 161 14.75 4.26 -4.83
N VAL A 162 15.58 5.27 -4.56
CA VAL A 162 16.83 5.50 -5.28
C VAL A 162 17.81 6.27 -4.39
N ASN A 163 19.06 5.80 -4.30
CA ASN A 163 20.13 6.40 -3.47
C ASN A 163 19.67 6.80 -2.04
N GLY A 164 18.95 5.89 -1.36
CA GLY A 164 18.43 6.11 0.00
C GLY A 164 17.19 7.02 0.10
N GLN A 165 16.76 7.62 -1.01
CA GLN A 165 15.59 8.50 -1.09
C GLN A 165 14.33 7.71 -1.45
N LYS A 166 13.18 8.18 -0.98
CA LYS A 166 11.86 7.60 -1.26
C LYS A 166 10.96 8.64 -1.89
N LEU A 167 10.87 8.61 -3.21
CA LEU A 167 10.14 9.58 -4.03
C LEU A 167 8.78 9.00 -4.40
N LEU A 168 7.70 9.62 -3.95
CA LEU A 168 6.34 9.16 -4.20
C LEU A 168 5.73 9.96 -5.35
N PHE A 169 5.22 9.27 -6.37
CA PHE A 169 4.54 9.87 -7.52
C PHE A 169 3.06 9.54 -7.44
N ASP A 170 2.26 10.59 -7.25
CA ASP A 170 0.84 10.54 -6.89
C ASP A 170 0.54 9.76 -5.58
N ALA A 171 -0.57 10.08 -4.96
CA ALA A 171 -1.01 9.49 -3.70
C ALA A 171 -2.52 9.25 -3.74
N GLY A 172 -2.92 8.38 -4.65
CA GLY A 172 -4.29 7.95 -4.80
C GLY A 172 -4.84 7.13 -3.64
N ARG A 173 -6.09 6.68 -3.81
CA ARG A 173 -6.86 6.02 -2.76
C ARG A 173 -6.09 4.81 -2.23
N ASN A 174 -6.03 4.67 -0.91
CA ASN A 174 -5.41 3.54 -0.21
C ASN A 174 -3.87 3.47 -0.30
N ASN A 175 -3.19 4.53 -0.76
CA ASN A 175 -1.71 4.57 -0.83
C ASN A 175 -1.03 4.33 0.53
N THR A 176 -1.55 4.89 1.63
CA THR A 176 -0.99 4.71 2.98
C THR A 176 -0.98 3.25 3.41
N VAL A 177 -2.09 2.53 3.12
CA VAL A 177 -2.20 1.10 3.41
C VAL A 177 -1.26 0.30 2.52
N ALA A 178 -1.10 0.69 1.24
CA ALA A 178 -0.15 0.06 0.33
C ALA A 178 1.30 0.24 0.80
N LEU A 179 1.70 1.45 1.22
CA LEU A 179 3.01 1.72 1.82
C LEU A 179 3.25 0.85 3.06
N PHE A 180 2.27 0.76 3.94
CA PHE A 180 2.35 -0.10 5.13
C PHE A 180 2.50 -1.59 4.77
N ARG A 181 1.75 -2.09 3.77
CA ARG A 181 1.88 -3.46 3.25
C ARG A 181 3.25 -3.70 2.61
N ALA A 182 3.80 -2.71 1.93
CA ALA A 182 5.15 -2.72 1.38
C ALA A 182 6.25 -2.60 2.46
N ARG A 183 5.87 -2.44 3.74
CA ARG A 183 6.77 -2.24 4.90
C ARG A 183 7.61 -0.97 4.76
N ILE A 184 7.06 0.05 4.14
CA ILE A 184 7.68 1.38 4.03
C ILE A 184 7.11 2.26 5.14
N PRO A 185 7.93 2.70 6.12
CA PRO A 185 7.46 3.65 7.11
C PRO A 185 7.07 4.97 6.45
N LEU A 186 5.85 5.42 6.72
CA LEU A 186 5.24 6.58 6.06
C LEU A 186 6.04 7.86 6.26
N GLY A 187 6.70 8.00 7.41
CA GLY A 187 7.53 9.15 7.74
C GLY A 187 8.85 9.23 6.98
N THR A 188 9.20 8.18 6.22
CA THR A 188 10.47 8.11 5.46
C THR A 188 10.32 8.55 4.00
N ILE A 189 9.11 8.88 3.56
CA ILE A 189 8.88 9.49 2.24
C ILE A 189 9.62 10.82 2.17
N THR A 190 10.52 10.94 1.21
CA THR A 190 11.42 12.09 1.05
C THR A 190 10.70 13.28 0.41
N ALA A 191 9.95 13.01 -0.66
CA ALA A 191 9.18 14.00 -1.40
C ALA A 191 8.03 13.31 -2.12
N THR A 192 6.93 14.04 -2.31
CA THR A 192 5.77 13.59 -3.09
C THR A 192 5.59 14.50 -4.32
N PHE A 193 5.42 13.90 -5.50
CA PHE A 193 5.28 14.58 -6.78
C PHE A 193 3.91 14.26 -7.36
N LEU A 194 3.13 15.28 -7.69
CA LEU A 194 1.78 15.17 -8.23
C LEU A 194 1.80 15.41 -9.73
N THR A 195 1.28 14.48 -10.50
CA THR A 195 1.18 14.60 -11.97
C THR A 195 0.17 15.66 -12.35
N HIS A 196 -0.99 15.64 -11.70
CA HIS A 196 -2.06 16.62 -11.79
C HIS A 196 -2.99 16.54 -10.57
N LEU A 197 -4.05 17.35 -10.52
CA LEU A 197 -4.90 17.50 -9.34
C LEU A 197 -6.27 16.79 -9.43
N HIS A 198 -6.41 15.77 -10.29
CA HIS A 198 -7.61 14.94 -10.23
C HIS A 198 -7.66 14.14 -8.94
N SER A 199 -8.88 13.94 -8.44
CA SER A 199 -9.12 13.40 -7.11
C SER A 199 -8.52 12.00 -6.89
N ASP A 200 -8.48 11.15 -7.90
CA ASP A 200 -7.96 9.80 -7.81
C ASP A 200 -6.43 9.74 -7.64
N HIS A 201 -5.71 10.81 -7.99
CA HIS A 201 -4.27 10.96 -7.76
C HIS A 201 -3.93 11.60 -6.42
N VAL A 202 -4.87 12.32 -5.79
CA VAL A 202 -4.58 13.13 -4.59
C VAL A 202 -5.42 12.79 -3.36
N ASN A 203 -6.50 12.01 -3.49
CA ASN A 203 -7.43 11.75 -2.38
C ASN A 203 -6.82 10.99 -1.20
N GLY A 204 -5.67 10.34 -1.39
CA GLY A 204 -4.94 9.67 -0.33
C GLY A 204 -3.83 10.52 0.30
N LEU A 205 -3.55 11.73 -0.23
CA LEU A 205 -2.63 12.69 0.39
C LEU A 205 -3.00 13.05 1.83
N PRO A 206 -4.28 13.32 2.19
CA PRO A 206 -4.63 13.70 3.55
C PRO A 206 -4.24 12.62 4.56
N ASP A 207 -4.48 11.35 4.24
CA ASP A 207 -4.11 10.22 5.12
C ASP A 207 -2.59 10.06 5.22
N LEU A 208 -1.86 10.12 4.11
CA LEU A 208 -0.39 10.06 4.14
C LEU A 208 0.21 11.21 4.96
N TYR A 209 -0.32 12.42 4.80
CA TYR A 209 0.09 13.60 5.54
C TYR A 209 -0.15 13.44 7.05
N LEU A 210 -1.39 13.09 7.45
CA LEU A 210 -1.82 13.01 8.86
C LEU A 210 -1.29 11.77 9.57
N THR A 211 -1.15 10.65 8.89
CA THR A 211 -0.63 9.41 9.48
C THR A 211 0.90 9.44 9.52
N GLY A 212 1.55 10.03 8.51
CA GLY A 212 3.01 10.01 8.37
C GLY A 212 3.80 10.74 9.47
N TRP A 213 3.24 11.76 10.13
CA TRP A 213 3.93 12.48 11.21
C TRP A 213 3.75 11.89 12.61
N ILE A 214 2.88 10.88 12.78
CA ILE A 214 2.64 10.28 14.09
C ILE A 214 3.96 9.66 14.59
N GLY A 215 4.35 9.95 15.83
CA GLY A 215 5.65 9.57 16.43
C GLY A 215 5.82 8.09 16.76
N VAL A 216 5.52 7.19 15.82
CA VAL A 216 5.56 5.72 15.98
C VAL A 216 6.34 5.05 14.84
N PRO A 217 6.88 3.84 15.01
CA PRO A 217 7.84 3.25 14.06
C PRO A 217 7.36 3.08 12.62
N PHE A 218 6.05 2.91 12.37
CA PHE A 218 5.51 2.81 11.01
C PHE A 218 5.32 4.18 10.33
N ALA A 219 5.52 5.26 11.07
CA ALA A 219 5.36 6.64 10.64
C ALA A 219 6.61 7.43 11.03
N ASN A 220 6.49 8.49 11.83
CA ASN A 220 7.57 9.27 12.43
C ASN A 220 8.33 10.22 11.48
N ARG A 221 7.61 10.95 10.62
CA ARG A 221 8.18 12.04 9.82
C ARG A 221 8.84 13.08 10.74
N GLN A 222 10.05 13.53 10.41
CA GLN A 222 10.81 14.52 11.19
C GLN A 222 10.92 15.90 10.53
N SER A 223 10.60 15.99 9.24
CA SER A 223 10.66 17.20 8.43
C SER A 223 9.26 17.61 7.95
N PRO A 224 9.09 18.83 7.42
CA PRO A 224 7.87 19.19 6.70
C PRO A 224 7.54 18.17 5.60
N PHE A 225 6.25 18.01 5.31
CA PHE A 225 5.77 17.17 4.23
C PHE A 225 5.98 17.88 2.89
N ALA A 226 6.99 17.45 2.14
CA ALA A 226 7.38 18.07 0.88
C ALA A 226 6.51 17.56 -0.28
N VAL A 227 5.80 18.47 -0.95
CA VAL A 227 4.89 18.16 -2.06
C VAL A 227 5.19 19.08 -3.25
N TYR A 228 5.34 18.49 -4.43
CA TYR A 228 5.61 19.19 -5.68
C TYR A 228 4.50 18.85 -6.66
N GLY A 229 3.89 19.82 -7.32
CA GLY A 229 2.82 19.55 -8.27
C GLY A 229 2.46 20.78 -9.09
N PRO A 230 1.46 20.69 -9.97
CA PRO A 230 1.04 21.84 -10.78
C PRO A 230 0.49 22.98 -9.92
N SER A 231 0.32 24.13 -10.56
CA SER A 231 -0.37 25.30 -9.99
C SER A 231 -1.65 24.88 -9.26
N GLY A 232 -1.79 25.31 -8.00
CA GLY A 232 -2.89 24.94 -7.10
C GLY A 232 -2.52 23.87 -6.06
N THR A 233 -1.36 23.22 -6.19
CA THR A 233 -0.85 22.25 -5.19
C THR A 233 -0.67 22.90 -3.82
N SER A 234 -0.04 24.08 -3.79
CA SER A 234 0.23 24.85 -2.58
C SER A 234 -1.05 25.29 -1.89
N ALA A 235 -2.04 25.75 -2.67
CA ALA A 235 -3.35 26.11 -2.14
C ALA A 235 -4.10 24.90 -1.59
N MET A 236 -4.12 23.77 -2.31
CA MET A 236 -4.73 22.52 -1.86
C MET A 236 -4.10 22.04 -0.55
N MET A 237 -2.78 21.99 -0.48
CA MET A 237 -2.06 21.53 0.70
C MET A 237 -2.22 22.47 1.89
N LYS A 238 -2.25 23.79 1.67
CA LYS A 238 -2.60 24.76 2.71
C LYS A 238 -4.01 24.52 3.24
N ASN A 239 -4.99 24.28 2.38
CA ASN A 239 -6.36 24.01 2.79
C ASN A 239 -6.48 22.70 3.57
N LEU A 240 -5.73 21.65 3.19
CA LEU A 240 -5.63 20.42 3.98
C LEU A 240 -4.99 20.67 5.34
N TYR A 241 -3.91 21.44 5.38
CA TYR A 241 -3.32 21.88 6.64
C TYR A 241 -4.37 22.60 7.50
N ASP A 242 -5.08 23.60 7.00
CA ASP A 242 -6.06 24.33 7.79
C ASP A 242 -7.25 23.45 8.25
N ALA A 243 -7.74 22.58 7.37
CA ALA A 243 -8.85 21.67 7.64
C ALA A 243 -8.58 20.73 8.83
N PHE A 244 -7.33 20.30 9.01
CA PHE A 244 -6.92 19.40 10.10
C PHE A 244 -6.18 20.11 11.24
N SER A 245 -6.44 21.40 11.44
CA SER A 245 -5.85 22.19 12.52
C SER A 245 -6.13 21.61 13.91
N GLU A 246 -7.33 21.06 14.13
CA GLU A 246 -7.72 20.49 15.42
C GLU A 246 -7.02 19.17 15.72
N ASP A 247 -6.85 18.26 14.75
CA ASP A 247 -6.05 17.04 14.92
C ASP A 247 -4.61 17.40 15.33
N ARG A 248 -4.00 18.37 14.63
CA ARG A 248 -2.65 18.83 14.99
C ARG A 248 -2.57 19.43 16.39
N ARG A 249 -3.56 20.26 16.76
CA ARG A 249 -3.62 20.88 18.08
C ARG A 249 -3.71 19.82 19.17
N ILE A 250 -4.60 18.84 19.02
CA ILE A 250 -4.77 17.73 19.96
C ILE A 250 -3.47 16.92 20.04
N ARG A 251 -2.91 16.52 18.90
CA ARG A 251 -1.70 15.68 18.85
C ARG A 251 -0.46 16.33 19.42
N HIS A 252 -0.34 17.64 19.25
CA HIS A 252 0.72 18.40 19.89
C HIS A 252 0.49 18.53 21.41
N ALA A 253 -0.75 18.77 21.84
CA ALA A 253 -1.07 18.98 23.25
C ALA A 253 -1.03 17.68 24.09
N ASP A 254 -1.55 16.58 23.56
CA ASP A 254 -1.70 15.30 24.26
C ASP A 254 -0.51 14.36 24.01
N GLU A 255 -0.11 14.17 22.74
CA GLU A 255 0.98 13.26 22.38
C GLU A 255 2.35 13.93 22.22
N HIS A 256 2.44 15.25 22.36
CA HIS A 256 3.68 16.03 22.25
C HIS A 256 4.42 15.87 20.90
N TYR A 257 3.70 15.54 19.83
CA TYR A 257 4.30 15.48 18.50
C TYR A 257 4.72 16.87 18.00
N SER A 258 5.81 16.90 17.22
CA SER A 258 6.38 18.16 16.74
C SER A 258 5.50 18.81 15.67
N LEU A 259 5.11 20.07 15.90
CA LEU A 259 4.42 20.87 14.89
C LEU A 259 5.29 21.14 13.66
N SER A 260 6.62 21.09 13.77
CA SER A 260 7.51 21.26 12.60
C SER A 260 7.36 20.10 11.60
N ALA A 261 7.17 18.87 12.09
CA ALA A 261 6.94 17.68 11.24
C ALA A 261 5.53 17.65 10.61
N ALA A 262 4.62 18.45 11.16
CA ALA A 262 3.27 18.69 10.63
C ALA A 262 3.24 19.74 9.52
N GLN A 263 4.29 20.54 9.36
CA GLN A 263 4.27 21.58 8.34
C GLN A 263 4.20 20.95 6.96
N VAL A 264 3.58 21.67 6.03
CA VAL A 264 3.59 21.30 4.62
C VAL A 264 4.47 22.27 3.87
N GLU A 265 5.37 21.70 3.08
CA GLU A 265 6.24 22.43 2.16
C GLU A 265 5.78 22.08 0.74
N ALA A 266 4.79 22.82 0.25
CA ALA A 266 4.20 22.60 -1.06
C ALA A 266 4.75 23.59 -2.09
N HIS A 267 5.05 23.07 -3.28
CA HIS A 267 5.64 23.81 -4.39
C HIS A 267 4.76 23.66 -5.62
N ASP A 268 4.31 24.79 -6.15
CA ASP A 268 3.70 24.86 -7.49
C ASP A 268 4.85 24.91 -8.51
N ILE A 269 4.99 23.86 -9.32
CA ILE A 269 6.12 23.66 -10.22
C ILE A 269 5.75 23.96 -11.67
N GLU A 270 6.78 24.23 -12.46
CA GLU A 270 6.74 24.22 -13.93
C GLU A 270 7.55 23.03 -14.47
N ALA A 271 7.52 22.81 -15.79
CA ALA A 271 8.36 21.81 -16.43
C ALA A 271 9.84 22.17 -16.29
N GLY A 272 10.68 21.18 -16.01
CA GLY A 272 12.11 21.35 -15.73
C GLY A 272 12.57 20.47 -14.58
N VAL A 273 13.79 20.71 -14.10
CA VAL A 273 14.30 20.04 -12.89
C VAL A 273 13.60 20.63 -11.69
N VAL A 274 12.83 19.81 -10.98
CA VAL A 274 12.00 20.24 -9.83
C VAL A 274 12.54 19.75 -8.50
N TYR A 275 13.45 18.78 -8.54
CA TYR A 275 14.13 18.25 -7.37
C TYR A 275 15.49 17.69 -7.79
N GLU A 276 16.54 18.06 -7.06
CA GLU A 276 17.89 17.53 -7.25
C GLU A 276 18.61 17.44 -5.91
N ARG A 277 18.99 16.22 -5.52
CA ARG A 277 19.72 15.97 -4.28
C ARG A 277 20.54 14.70 -4.37
N ASP A 278 21.79 14.74 -3.92
CA ASP A 278 22.68 13.58 -3.85
C ASP A 278 22.79 12.82 -5.19
N GLY A 279 22.85 13.56 -6.30
CA GLY A 279 22.92 13.03 -7.67
C GLY A 279 21.60 12.45 -8.22
N VAL A 280 20.54 12.36 -7.41
CA VAL A 280 19.19 12.01 -7.86
C VAL A 280 18.51 13.27 -8.37
N LYS A 281 18.01 13.21 -9.61
CA LYS A 281 17.35 14.33 -10.27
C LYS A 281 15.96 13.94 -10.75
N VAL A 282 14.95 14.73 -10.39
CA VAL A 282 13.57 14.59 -10.87
C VAL A 282 13.26 15.74 -11.80
N THR A 283 12.89 15.42 -13.03
CA THR A 283 12.47 16.36 -14.06
C THR A 283 10.98 16.20 -14.33
N ALA A 284 10.20 17.26 -14.15
CA ALA A 284 8.83 17.33 -14.62
C ALA A 284 8.80 17.72 -16.10
N PHE A 285 7.93 17.09 -16.89
CA PHE A 285 7.71 17.46 -18.28
C PHE A 285 6.23 17.47 -18.61
N THR A 286 5.79 18.41 -19.46
CA THR A 286 4.36 18.56 -19.78
C THR A 286 3.83 17.38 -20.57
N VAL A 287 2.66 16.89 -20.20
CA VAL A 287 1.90 15.88 -20.94
C VAL A 287 0.53 16.43 -21.35
N ASN A 288 -0.23 15.67 -22.16
CA ASN A 288 -1.50 16.13 -22.69
C ASN A 288 -2.66 15.35 -22.05
N HIS A 289 -3.10 15.80 -20.87
CA HIS A 289 -4.31 15.27 -20.24
C HIS A 289 -5.55 16.13 -20.57
N GLY A 290 -5.65 16.66 -21.80
CA GLY A 290 -6.77 17.51 -22.22
C GLY A 290 -6.55 19.01 -22.02
N GLU A 291 -7.42 19.81 -22.64
CA GLU A 291 -7.24 21.27 -22.72
C GLU A 291 -7.49 22.01 -21.40
N LEU A 292 -8.36 21.47 -20.55
CA LEU A 292 -8.75 22.08 -19.27
C LEU A 292 -7.90 21.60 -18.09
N ILE A 293 -7.05 20.59 -18.28
CA ILE A 293 -6.24 19.99 -17.23
C ILE A 293 -4.77 20.33 -17.53
N LYS A 294 -4.46 21.62 -17.40
CA LYS A 294 -3.13 22.17 -17.66
C LYS A 294 -2.65 23.03 -16.49
N PRO A 295 -1.36 22.90 -16.08
CA PRO A 295 -0.42 21.90 -16.56
C PRO A 295 -0.75 20.50 -15.99
N ALA A 296 -0.43 19.47 -16.77
CA ALA A 296 -0.32 18.09 -16.33
C ALA A 296 1.10 17.61 -16.64
N PHE A 297 1.66 16.80 -15.75
CA PHE A 297 3.07 16.40 -15.81
C PHE A 297 3.25 14.89 -15.86
N GLY A 298 4.21 14.47 -16.68
CA GLY A 298 4.97 13.25 -16.45
C GLY A 298 6.27 13.59 -15.71
N TYR A 299 6.92 12.57 -15.16
CA TYR A 299 8.16 12.71 -14.41
C TYR A 299 9.24 11.77 -14.92
N LYS A 300 10.47 12.25 -14.91
CA LYS A 300 11.68 11.46 -15.19
C LYS A 300 12.61 11.55 -13.99
N VAL A 301 12.97 10.38 -13.44
CA VAL A 301 13.93 10.25 -12.33
C VAL A 301 15.24 9.72 -12.89
N GLU A 302 16.33 10.46 -12.72
CA GLU A 302 17.66 10.11 -13.23
C GLU A 302 18.64 9.94 -12.05
N TYR A 303 19.43 8.87 -12.08
CA TYR A 303 20.52 8.63 -11.14
C TYR A 303 21.55 7.67 -11.73
N SER A 304 22.84 8.00 -11.62
CA SER A 304 23.95 7.14 -12.04
C SER A 304 23.84 6.60 -13.49
N GLY A 305 23.33 7.40 -14.42
CA GLY A 305 23.13 7.02 -15.83
C GLY A 305 21.87 6.21 -16.13
N HIS A 306 21.11 5.84 -15.10
CA HIS A 306 19.83 5.14 -15.21
C HIS A 306 18.66 6.11 -15.09
N LYS A 307 17.52 5.72 -15.69
CA LYS A 307 16.31 6.54 -15.66
C LYS A 307 15.01 5.76 -15.63
N ILE A 308 14.08 6.26 -14.82
CA ILE A 308 12.69 5.82 -14.70
C ILE A 308 11.80 6.95 -15.21
N VAL A 309 10.84 6.65 -16.09
CA VAL A 309 9.88 7.63 -16.62
C VAL A 309 8.47 7.21 -16.23
N LEU A 310 7.70 8.16 -15.68
CA LEU A 310 6.29 8.02 -15.35
C LEU A 310 5.51 8.99 -16.22
N SER A 311 4.50 8.52 -16.94
CA SER A 311 3.73 9.37 -17.87
C SER A 311 2.83 10.38 -17.16
N GLY A 312 2.34 10.06 -15.97
CA GLY A 312 1.08 10.63 -15.48
C GLY A 312 -0.08 10.26 -16.41
N ASP A 313 -1.20 10.95 -16.31
CA ASP A 313 -2.31 10.77 -17.24
C ASP A 313 -2.07 11.61 -18.49
N THR A 314 -2.27 11.01 -19.66
CA THR A 314 -2.02 11.67 -20.92
C THR A 314 -2.65 10.91 -22.08
N LYS A 315 -3.12 11.67 -23.07
CA LYS A 315 -3.24 11.21 -24.46
C LYS A 315 -1.86 10.87 -25.00
N TYR A 316 -1.83 10.16 -26.13
CA TYR A 316 -0.59 9.98 -26.87
C TYR A 316 0.12 11.33 -27.12
N THR A 317 1.39 11.40 -26.76
CA THR A 317 2.25 12.56 -27.00
C THR A 317 3.69 12.11 -27.22
N SER A 318 4.36 12.72 -28.20
CA SER A 318 5.77 12.43 -28.49
C SER A 318 6.71 12.93 -27.38
N ASN A 319 6.24 13.77 -26.44
CA ASN A 319 7.09 14.21 -25.33
C ASN A 319 7.44 13.05 -24.39
N VAL A 320 6.49 12.15 -24.10
CA VAL A 320 6.77 10.94 -23.30
C VAL A 320 7.77 10.04 -24.04
N GLU A 321 7.67 9.91 -25.36
CA GLU A 321 8.64 9.17 -26.18
C GLU A 321 10.05 9.74 -26.05
N GLN A 322 10.18 11.07 -26.17
CA GLN A 322 11.47 11.76 -26.10
C GLN A 322 12.10 11.61 -24.71
N GLN A 323 11.32 11.79 -23.63
CA GLN A 323 11.84 11.62 -22.27
C GLN A 323 12.15 10.15 -21.95
N GLY A 324 11.33 9.23 -22.46
CA GLY A 324 11.46 7.78 -22.33
C GLY A 324 12.56 7.13 -23.16
N SER A 325 13.14 7.84 -24.14
CA SER A 325 14.09 7.26 -25.09
C SER A 325 15.30 6.63 -24.40
N GLY A 326 15.43 5.30 -24.42
CA GLY A 326 16.50 4.57 -23.71
C GLY A 326 16.33 4.53 -22.18
N ALA A 327 15.10 4.61 -21.67
CA ALA A 327 14.82 4.44 -20.25
C ALA A 327 14.97 2.99 -19.79
N ASP A 328 15.32 2.80 -18.52
CA ASP A 328 15.27 1.46 -17.92
C ASP A 328 13.82 1.01 -17.78
N VAL A 329 12.96 1.90 -17.28
CA VAL A 329 11.54 1.63 -17.10
C VAL A 329 10.72 2.82 -17.57
N ILE A 330 9.68 2.55 -18.37
CA ILE A 330 8.58 3.49 -18.59
C ILE A 330 7.33 2.92 -17.96
N ILE A 331 6.76 3.66 -17.01
CA ILE A 331 5.45 3.40 -16.41
C ILE A 331 4.46 4.33 -17.07
N HIS A 332 3.51 3.77 -17.80
CA HIS A 332 2.56 4.52 -18.61
C HIS A 332 1.12 4.20 -18.22
N GLU A 333 0.27 5.23 -18.18
CA GLU A 333 -1.18 5.06 -18.08
C GLU A 333 -1.77 4.29 -19.27
N VAL A 334 -2.95 3.69 -19.10
CA VAL A 334 -3.68 3.13 -20.24
C VAL A 334 -5.19 3.15 -20.01
N ALA A 335 -5.93 3.62 -21.01
CA ALA A 335 -7.38 3.50 -21.05
C ALA A 335 -7.83 2.45 -22.06
N ILE A 336 -8.74 1.58 -21.63
CA ILE A 336 -9.27 0.50 -22.46
C ILE A 336 -10.78 0.33 -22.24
N VAL A 337 -11.50 0.07 -23.33
CA VAL A 337 -12.92 -0.27 -23.30
C VAL A 337 -13.09 -1.78 -23.35
N ALA A 338 -13.95 -2.34 -22.49
CA ALA A 338 -14.32 -3.74 -22.60
C ALA A 338 -15.29 -3.96 -23.77
N GLY A 339 -14.95 -4.88 -24.68
CA GLY A 339 -15.82 -5.25 -25.80
C GLY A 339 -15.82 -4.22 -26.91
N ASP A 340 -16.98 -3.98 -27.51
CA ASP A 340 -17.14 -3.05 -28.64
C ASP A 340 -17.10 -1.60 -28.13
N THR A 341 -16.06 -0.87 -28.53
CA THR A 341 -15.81 0.51 -28.14
C THR A 341 -16.93 1.45 -28.59
N GLU A 342 -17.38 1.35 -29.85
CA GLU A 342 -18.41 2.23 -30.38
C GLU A 342 -19.78 1.90 -29.76
N ALA A 343 -20.07 0.62 -29.54
CA ALA A 343 -21.30 0.23 -28.82
C ALA A 343 -21.30 0.76 -27.37
N ALA A 344 -20.17 0.71 -26.67
CA ALA A 344 -20.04 1.25 -25.32
C ALA A 344 -20.24 2.77 -25.29
N ILE A 345 -19.62 3.50 -26.23
CA ILE A 345 -19.76 4.95 -26.38
C ILE A 345 -21.20 5.33 -26.73
N ASN A 346 -21.85 4.61 -27.65
CA ASN A 346 -23.26 4.84 -27.99
C ASN A 346 -24.18 4.65 -26.80
N LYS A 347 -23.85 3.74 -25.87
CA LYS A 347 -24.60 3.53 -24.63
C LYS A 347 -24.32 4.60 -23.58
N ASN A 348 -23.10 5.12 -23.50
CA ASN A 348 -22.73 6.21 -22.62
C ASN A 348 -21.67 7.12 -23.26
N PRO A 349 -22.08 8.28 -23.84
CA PRO A 349 -21.17 9.19 -24.53
C PRO A 349 -20.03 9.74 -23.66
N VAL A 350 -20.16 9.73 -22.32
CA VAL A 350 -19.08 10.13 -21.40
C VAL A 350 -17.82 9.30 -21.61
N PHE A 351 -17.94 8.06 -22.08
CA PHE A 351 -16.79 7.22 -22.38
C PHE A 351 -15.91 7.78 -23.50
N ARG A 352 -16.49 8.51 -24.46
CA ARG A 352 -15.72 9.23 -25.48
C ARG A 352 -14.87 10.31 -24.83
N GLU A 353 -15.44 11.06 -23.89
CA GLU A 353 -14.70 12.10 -23.17
C GLU A 353 -13.56 11.50 -22.38
N VAL A 354 -13.77 10.41 -21.62
CA VAL A 354 -12.69 9.72 -20.91
C VAL A 354 -11.58 9.30 -21.87
N LEU A 355 -11.90 8.56 -22.94
CA LEU A 355 -10.90 8.12 -23.92
C LEU A 355 -10.15 9.28 -24.56
N ASN A 356 -10.82 10.41 -24.79
CA ASN A 356 -10.19 11.62 -25.33
C ASN A 356 -9.17 12.25 -24.38
N HIS A 357 -8.97 11.77 -23.15
CA HIS A 357 -7.98 12.30 -22.20
C HIS A 357 -6.83 11.31 -21.90
N HIS A 358 -6.88 10.10 -22.47
CA HIS A 358 -6.00 8.99 -22.12
C HIS A 358 -5.39 8.32 -23.34
N THR A 359 -4.41 7.44 -23.11
CA THR A 359 -3.72 6.70 -24.16
C THR A 359 -4.31 5.30 -24.30
N SER A 360 -4.64 4.90 -25.53
CA SER A 360 -5.05 3.51 -25.79
C SER A 360 -3.85 2.55 -25.76
N PRO A 361 -4.05 1.24 -25.53
CA PRO A 361 -2.94 0.30 -25.50
C PRO A 361 -2.16 0.24 -26.83
N ALA A 362 -2.83 0.41 -27.97
CA ALA A 362 -2.20 0.41 -29.29
C ALA A 362 -1.30 1.65 -29.52
N GLU A 363 -1.74 2.82 -29.04
CA GLU A 363 -0.93 4.03 -29.03
C GLU A 363 0.26 3.89 -28.08
N ALA A 364 0.06 3.35 -26.88
CA ALA A 364 1.15 3.07 -25.94
C ALA A 364 2.18 2.09 -26.51
N GLY A 365 1.74 1.05 -27.24
CA GLY A 365 2.67 0.17 -27.96
C GLY A 365 3.53 0.92 -28.97
N THR A 366 2.94 1.88 -29.70
CA THR A 366 3.68 2.72 -30.65
C THR A 366 4.70 3.60 -29.91
N LEU A 367 4.29 4.19 -28.79
CA LEU A 367 5.17 4.96 -27.91
C LEU A 367 6.34 4.13 -27.39
N PHE A 368 6.09 2.91 -26.89
CA PHE A 368 7.14 2.03 -26.39
C PHE A 368 8.09 1.55 -27.49
N LYS A 369 7.58 1.31 -28.70
CA LYS A 369 8.42 1.00 -29.87
C LYS A 369 9.40 2.12 -30.18
N ASN A 370 8.96 3.37 -30.07
CA ASN A 370 9.78 4.55 -30.34
C ASN A 370 10.77 4.83 -29.21
N ALA A 371 10.32 4.74 -27.96
CA ALA A 371 11.14 5.01 -26.77
C ALA A 371 12.15 3.89 -26.44
N ARG A 372 11.84 2.64 -26.81
CA ARG A 372 12.68 1.44 -26.59
C ARG A 372 13.16 1.30 -25.13
N PRO A 373 12.26 1.26 -24.13
CA PRO A 373 12.68 1.04 -22.76
C PRO A 373 13.18 -0.40 -22.54
N ARG A 374 14.00 -0.62 -21.52
CA ARG A 374 14.36 -2.00 -21.10
C ARG A 374 13.13 -2.75 -20.59
N LEU A 375 12.20 -2.05 -19.94
CA LEU A 375 10.89 -2.54 -19.55
C LEU A 375 9.80 -1.47 -19.70
N ALA A 376 8.72 -1.81 -20.38
CA ALA A 376 7.48 -1.03 -20.35
C ALA A 376 6.50 -1.63 -19.32
N VAL A 377 5.78 -0.76 -18.62
CA VAL A 377 4.83 -1.16 -17.56
C VAL A 377 3.57 -0.34 -17.70
N PHE A 378 2.42 -1.00 -17.79
CA PHE A 378 1.14 -0.31 -17.65
C PHE A 378 0.80 -0.08 -16.18
N SER A 379 0.42 1.14 -15.83
CA SER A 379 -0.25 1.51 -14.58
C SER A 379 -1.46 2.36 -14.92
N HIS A 380 -2.16 2.91 -13.92
CA HIS A 380 -3.38 3.72 -14.10
C HIS A 380 -4.31 3.12 -15.17
N ILE A 381 -4.89 1.97 -14.85
CA ILE A 381 -5.64 1.18 -15.81
C ILE A 381 -7.09 1.65 -15.79
N VAL A 382 -7.40 2.56 -16.70
CA VAL A 382 -8.75 3.11 -16.88
C VAL A 382 -9.59 2.10 -17.66
N MET A 383 -10.32 1.25 -16.93
CA MET A 383 -11.25 0.29 -17.52
C MET A 383 -12.60 0.95 -17.72
N ILE A 384 -13.05 1.01 -18.97
CA ILE A 384 -14.34 1.59 -19.35
C ILE A 384 -15.28 0.45 -19.73
N ALA A 385 -16.26 0.15 -18.87
CA ALA A 385 -17.23 -0.91 -19.12
C ALA A 385 -18.43 -0.84 -18.15
N PRO A 386 -19.56 -1.51 -18.46
CA PRO A 386 -20.60 -1.78 -17.47
C PRO A 386 -20.15 -2.71 -16.33
N THR A 387 -19.09 -3.52 -16.52
CA THR A 387 -18.57 -4.47 -15.50
C THR A 387 -17.18 -4.13 -14.96
N PHE A 388 -16.56 -3.03 -15.43
CA PHE A 388 -15.20 -2.59 -15.09
C PHE A 388 -14.16 -3.74 -15.07
N SER A 389 -14.29 -4.69 -16.00
CA SER A 389 -13.48 -5.90 -16.05
C SER A 389 -12.92 -6.08 -17.46
N VAL A 390 -11.64 -5.73 -17.65
CA VAL A 390 -10.87 -6.07 -18.84
C VAL A 390 -9.69 -6.93 -18.40
N SER A 391 -9.43 -8.03 -19.10
CA SER A 391 -8.28 -8.88 -18.78
C SER A 391 -6.97 -8.18 -19.17
N ASP A 392 -5.92 -8.40 -18.38
CA ASP A 392 -4.59 -7.91 -18.69
C ASP A 392 -4.10 -8.41 -20.07
N ASP A 393 -4.48 -9.63 -20.47
CA ASP A 393 -4.19 -10.20 -21.79
C ASP A 393 -4.75 -9.35 -22.94
N GLU A 394 -5.92 -8.75 -22.77
CA GLU A 394 -6.53 -7.91 -23.81
C GLU A 394 -5.78 -6.57 -23.95
N ILE A 395 -5.36 -5.97 -22.83
CA ILE A 395 -4.50 -4.77 -22.82
C ILE A 395 -3.20 -5.08 -23.55
N LEU A 396 -2.55 -6.19 -23.18
CA LEU A 396 -1.30 -6.64 -23.79
C LEU A 396 -1.49 -6.90 -25.28
N ARG A 397 -2.50 -7.67 -25.68
CA ARG A 397 -2.76 -8.01 -27.09
C ARG A 397 -2.90 -6.78 -27.98
N GLN A 398 -3.53 -5.71 -27.48
CA GLN A 398 -3.65 -4.46 -28.24
C GLN A 398 -2.32 -3.71 -28.36
N ALA A 399 -1.53 -3.63 -27.28
CA ALA A 399 -0.20 -3.02 -27.31
C ALA A 399 0.82 -3.82 -28.16
N ARG A 400 0.70 -5.16 -28.15
CA ARG A 400 1.51 -6.08 -28.95
C ARG A 400 1.32 -5.96 -30.45
N LYS A 401 0.33 -5.19 -30.93
CA LYS A 401 0.21 -4.86 -32.36
C LYS A 401 1.41 -4.05 -32.88
N THR A 402 2.06 -3.29 -31.99
CA THR A 402 3.14 -2.36 -32.37
C THR A 402 4.40 -2.50 -31.52
N TYR A 403 4.36 -3.21 -30.38
CA TYR A 403 5.51 -3.36 -29.48
C TYR A 403 5.84 -4.82 -29.13
N ASP A 404 7.06 -5.23 -29.44
CA ASP A 404 7.58 -6.58 -29.17
C ASP A 404 8.53 -6.65 -27.96
N GLY A 405 8.92 -5.51 -27.38
CA GLY A 405 9.86 -5.47 -26.25
C GLY A 405 9.25 -5.93 -24.92
N PRO A 406 10.02 -5.98 -23.81
CA PRO A 406 9.49 -6.37 -22.51
C PRO A 406 8.36 -5.44 -22.06
N LEU A 407 7.21 -6.01 -21.72
CA LEU A 407 5.99 -5.31 -21.32
C LEU A 407 5.23 -6.13 -20.28
N VAL A 408 4.77 -5.48 -19.21
CA VAL A 408 3.88 -6.07 -18.20
C VAL A 408 2.72 -5.13 -17.87
N VAL A 409 1.59 -5.69 -17.44
CA VAL A 409 0.52 -4.94 -16.80
C VAL A 409 0.79 -4.90 -15.31
N GLY A 410 0.80 -3.70 -14.73
CA GLY A 410 1.07 -3.47 -13.32
C GLY A 410 0.01 -4.04 -12.40
N GLU A 411 0.45 -4.46 -11.22
CA GLU A 411 -0.40 -4.89 -10.11
C GLU A 411 -0.02 -4.07 -8.88
N ASP A 412 -0.97 -3.86 -7.98
CA ASP A 412 -0.67 -3.24 -6.69
C ASP A 412 0.36 -4.08 -5.93
N LEU A 413 1.36 -3.41 -5.38
CA LEU A 413 2.55 -3.94 -4.71
C LEU A 413 3.53 -4.69 -5.61
N MET A 414 3.36 -4.67 -6.94
CA MET A 414 4.40 -5.10 -7.86
C MET A 414 5.66 -4.25 -7.67
N ARG A 415 6.82 -4.92 -7.61
CA ARG A 415 8.12 -4.27 -7.47
C ARG A 415 8.99 -4.52 -8.69
N ILE A 416 9.59 -3.46 -9.22
CA ILE A 416 10.55 -3.49 -10.33
C ILE A 416 11.90 -3.06 -9.78
N ARG A 417 12.93 -3.89 -9.97
CA ARG A 417 14.30 -3.58 -9.56
C ARG A 417 15.14 -3.29 -10.79
N VAL A 418 15.98 -2.26 -10.71
CA VAL A 418 16.90 -1.87 -11.79
C VAL A 418 18.32 -1.85 -11.25
N SER A 419 19.20 -2.56 -11.96
CA SER A 419 20.66 -2.51 -11.80
C SER A 419 21.31 -2.13 -13.15
N ASP A 420 22.63 -1.99 -13.15
CA ASP A 420 23.42 -1.74 -14.36
C ASP A 420 23.11 -2.77 -15.47
N THR A 421 22.93 -4.04 -15.10
CA THR A 421 22.83 -5.15 -16.05
C THR A 421 21.42 -5.71 -16.21
N GLU A 422 20.53 -5.53 -15.22
CA GLU A 422 19.21 -6.19 -15.21
C GLU A 422 18.07 -5.26 -14.82
N VAL A 423 16.89 -5.51 -15.39
CA VAL A 423 15.59 -5.05 -14.87
C VAL A 423 14.76 -6.28 -14.54
N SER A 424 14.35 -6.44 -13.28
CA SER A 424 13.56 -7.59 -12.83
C SER A 424 12.22 -7.15 -12.22
N VAL A 425 11.22 -8.04 -12.28
CA VAL A 425 9.86 -7.79 -11.78
C VAL A 425 9.50 -8.85 -10.73
N GLU A 426 9.09 -8.40 -9.56
CA GLU A 426 8.54 -9.19 -8.47
C GLU A 426 7.04 -8.87 -8.33
N ARG A 427 6.20 -9.90 -8.48
CA ARG A 427 4.73 -9.79 -8.28
C ARG A 427 4.36 -10.01 -6.80
N PRO A 428 3.26 -9.42 -6.32
CA PRO A 428 2.88 -9.35 -4.91
C PRO A 428 2.45 -10.67 -4.25
#